data_AF-A0A3R8AIR0-F1
#
_entry.id   AF-A0A3R8AIR0-F1
#
_cell.length_a   1.000
_cell.length_b   1.000
_cell.length_c   1.000
_cell.angle_alpha   90.00
_cell.angle_beta   90.00
_cell.angle_gamma   90.00
#
_symmetry.space_group_name_H-M   'P 1'
#
loop_
_entity.id
_entity.type
_entity.pdbx_description
1 polymer ?
#
loop_
_entity_poly.entity_id
_entity_poly.type
_entity_poly.pdbx_seq_one_letter_code
_entity_poly.pdbx_strand_id
1 'polypeptide(L)' 'MRIIKETKIEFMSQRKFGFILSGTLLIAGLLSLLINQGPKLSIDFKGGTLVSVQYDSNIEISDVKNSLKSFSIEGK' A
#
# COMPACT_ATOMS: atom_id res chain seq x y z
N MET A 1 26.31 -18.81 27.78
CA MET A 1 26.59 -19.65 26.58
C MET A 1 26.43 -18.78 25.34
N ARG A 2 27.41 -18.77 24.43
CA ARG A 2 27.34 -18.00 23.17
C ARG A 2 26.75 -18.91 22.09
N ILE A 3 25.52 -18.63 21.67
CA ILE A 3 24.75 -19.49 20.76
C ILE A 3 25.25 -19.36 19.30
N ILE A 4 25.83 -18.21 18.96
CA ILE A 4 26.37 -17.93 17.61
C ILE A 4 27.90 -17.78 17.70
N LYS A 5 28.61 -18.62 16.94
CA LYS A 5 30.08 -18.57 16.75
C LYS A 5 30.46 -17.53 15.70
N GLU A 6 31.76 -17.24 15.57
CA GLU A 6 32.30 -16.40 14.49
C GLU A 6 31.86 -16.93 13.11
N THR A 7 30.94 -16.24 12.46
CA THR A 7 30.42 -16.64 11.14
C THR A 7 31.18 -15.89 10.05
N LYS A 8 31.92 -16.61 9.21
CA LYS A 8 32.62 -16.05 8.04
C LYS A 8 31.73 -16.08 6.81
N ILE A 9 30.85 -15.09 6.65
CA ILE A 9 30.02 -14.93 5.44
C ILE A 9 30.66 -13.87 4.53
N GLU A 10 30.91 -14.23 3.27
CA GLU A 10 31.46 -13.32 2.27
C GLU A 10 30.35 -12.53 1.55
N PHE A 11 29.77 -11.55 2.21
CA PHE A 11 28.70 -10.72 1.62
C PHE A 11 29.13 -10.02 0.33
N MET A 12 30.41 -9.65 0.23
CA MET A 12 30.93 -8.92 -0.91
C MET A 12 30.98 -9.76 -2.20
N SER A 13 31.15 -11.08 -2.09
CA SER A 13 31.16 -11.96 -3.26
C SER A 13 29.76 -12.10 -3.90
N GLN A 14 28.70 -11.93 -3.10
CA GLN A 14 27.31 -12.06 -3.52
C GLN A 14 26.65 -10.72 -3.91
N ARG A 15 27.37 -9.60 -3.83
CA ARG A 15 26.86 -8.25 -4.09
C ARG A 15 26.15 -8.11 -5.44
N LYS A 16 26.68 -8.77 -6.49
CA LYS A 16 26.07 -8.75 -7.84
C LYS A 16 24.68 -9.36 -7.85
N PHE A 17 24.51 -10.51 -7.21
CA PHE A 17 23.19 -11.16 -7.09
C PHE A 17 22.21 -10.27 -6.33
N GLY A 18 22.63 -9.70 -5.19
CA GLY A 18 21.81 -8.77 -4.42
C GLY A 18 21.35 -7.56 -5.22
N PHE A 19 22.25 -6.97 -6.03
CA PHE A 19 21.88 -5.86 -6.91
C PHE A 19 20.90 -6.25 -8.01
N ILE A 20 21.10 -7.41 -8.65
CA ILE A 20 20.17 -7.88 -9.70
C ILE A 20 18.78 -8.07 -9.10
N LEU A 21 18.67 -8.82 -7.99
CA LEU A 21 17.40 -9.05 -7.32
C LEU A 21 16.71 -7.74 -6.92
N SER A 22 17.45 -6.81 -6.30
CA SER A 22 16.92 -5.52 -5.87
C SER A 22 16.48 -4.66 -7.06
N GLY A 23 17.30 -4.62 -8.12
CA GLY A 23 17.00 -3.89 -9.34
C GLY A 23 15.74 -4.42 -10.04
N THR A 24 15.59 -5.75 -10.14
CA THR A 24 14.39 -6.37 -10.69
C THR A 24 13.15 -6.00 -9.89
N LEU A 25 13.20 -6.05 -8.56
CA LEU A 25 12.06 -5.66 -7.71
C LEU A 25 11.70 -4.18 -7.86
N LEU A 26 12.70 -3.30 -7.92
CA LEU A 26 12.49 -1.87 -8.17
C LEU A 26 11.82 -1.61 -9.52
N ILE A 27 12.33 -2.23 -10.59
CA ILE A 27 11.77 -2.10 -11.93
C ILE A 27 10.32 -2.63 -11.97
N ALA A 28 10.06 -3.80 -11.38
CA ALA A 28 8.72 -4.36 -11.30
C ALA A 28 7.75 -3.43 -10.54
N GLY A 29 8.21 -2.82 -9.43
CA GLY A 29 7.44 -1.83 -8.68
C GLY A 29 7.12 -0.57 -9.50
N LEU A 30 8.11 -0.02 -10.21
CA LEU A 30 7.93 1.13 -11.09
C LEU A 30 6.97 0.83 -12.25
N LEU A 31 7.12 -0.33 -12.91
CA LEU A 31 6.21 -0.77 -13.96
C LEU A 31 4.78 -0.93 -13.44
N SER A 32 4.62 -1.50 -12.25
CA SER A 32 3.30 -1.62 -11.61
C SER A 32 2.65 -0.25 -11.39
N LEU A 33 3.42 0.73 -10.92
CA LEU A 33 2.91 2.10 -10.75
C LEU A 33 2.49 2.72 -12.10
N LEU A 34 3.29 2.54 -13.16
CA LEU A 34 2.94 3.07 -14.48
C LEU A 34 1.67 2.43 -15.05
N ILE A 35 1.53 1.11 -14.97
CA ILE A 35 0.35 0.37 -15.47
C ILE A 35 -0.91 0.76 -14.71
N ASN A 36 -0.81 0.97 -13.40
CA ASN A 36 -1.96 1.31 -12.53
C ASN A 36 -2.26 2.82 -12.45
N GLN A 37 -1.64 3.65 -13.31
CA GLN A 37 -1.80 5.11 -13.32
C GLN A 37 -1.37 5.79 -11.99
N GLY A 38 -0.36 5.23 -11.34
CA GLY A 38 0.23 5.73 -10.10
C GLY A 38 -0.33 5.08 -8.84
N PRO A 39 0.11 5.54 -7.67
CA PRO A 39 -0.39 5.05 -6.39
C PRO A 39 -1.84 5.46 -6.15
N LYS A 40 -2.55 4.71 -5.30
CA LYS A 40 -3.89 5.09 -4.83
C LYS A 40 -3.77 6.29 -3.89
N LEU A 41 -3.85 7.48 -4.48
CA LEU A 41 -3.80 8.73 -3.74
C LEU A 41 -5.02 8.88 -2.82
N SER A 42 -4.75 9.28 -1.58
CA SER A 42 -5.74 9.59 -0.55
C SER A 42 -6.34 11.00 -0.74
N ILE A 43 -7.31 11.33 0.12
CA ILE A 43 -7.97 12.65 0.15
C ILE A 43 -6.99 13.82 0.31
N ASP A 44 -5.87 13.62 1.02
CA ASP A 44 -4.83 14.64 1.21
C ASP A 44 -4.21 15.12 -0.12
N PHE A 45 -4.27 14.31 -1.17
CA PHE A 45 -3.68 14.63 -2.48
C PHE A 45 -4.72 14.88 -3.58
N LYS A 46 -5.89 14.25 -3.50
CA LYS A 46 -6.97 14.40 -4.51
C LYS A 46 -7.99 15.46 -4.15
N GLY A 47 -8.04 15.89 -2.89
CA GLY A 47 -9.17 16.64 -2.35
C GLY A 47 -10.42 15.77 -2.23
N GLY A 48 -11.39 16.24 -1.43
CA GLY A 48 -12.65 15.54 -1.21
C GLY A 48 -13.22 15.80 0.19
N THR A 49 -14.27 15.08 0.54
CA THR A 49 -14.93 15.16 1.85
C THR A 49 -14.73 13.86 2.61
N LEU A 50 -14.19 13.94 3.83
CA LEU A 50 -14.10 12.81 4.75
C LEU A 50 -15.30 12.83 5.68
N VAL A 51 -16.13 11.78 5.63
CA VAL A 51 -17.25 11.58 6.56
C VAL A 51 -16.93 10.37 7.43
N SER A 52 -16.81 10.60 8.73
CA SER A 52 -16.61 9.54 9.72
C SER A 52 -17.93 9.30 10.45
N VAL A 53 -18.35 8.03 10.51
CA VAL A 53 -19.62 7.64 11.15
C VAL A 53 -19.33 6.51 12.13
N GLN A 54 -19.88 6.63 13.34
CA GLN A 54 -19.82 5.60 14.36
C GLN A 54 -21.21 4.98 14.52
N TYR A 55 -21.26 3.65 14.59
CA TYR A 55 -22.50 2.90 14.75
C TYR A 55 -22.45 2.09 16.04
N ASP A 56 -23.55 2.08 16.78
CA ASP A 56 -23.67 1.32 18.03
C ASP A 56 -24.03 -0.16 17.79
N SER A 57 -24.53 -0.49 16.60
CA SER A 57 -24.94 -1.84 16.19
C SER A 57 -24.10 -2.35 15.02
N ASN A 58 -23.97 -3.67 14.90
CA ASN A 58 -23.26 -4.30 13.79
C ASN A 58 -24.00 -4.03 12.47
N ILE A 59 -23.42 -3.19 11.61
CA ILE A 59 -23.96 -2.79 10.32
C ILE A 59 -23.11 -3.36 9.20
N GLU A 60 -23.76 -3.84 8.14
CA GLU A 60 -23.06 -4.28 6.95
C GLU A 60 -22.60 -3.09 6.10
N ILE A 61 -21.31 -3.06 5.75
CA ILE A 61 -20.71 -1.99 4.94
C ILE A 61 -21.38 -1.88 3.56
N SER A 62 -21.91 -2.99 3.05
CA SER A 62 -22.64 -3.08 1.78
C SER A 62 -23.88 -2.18 1.77
N ASP A 63 -24.66 -2.20 2.85
CA ASP A 63 -25.91 -1.44 2.98
C ASP A 63 -25.65 0.07 3.05
N VAL A 64 -24.60 0.46 3.79
CA VAL A 64 -24.16 1.86 3.87
C VAL A 64 -23.73 2.36 2.49
N LYS A 65 -22.93 1.58 1.75
CA LYS A 65 -22.49 1.95 0.39
C LYS A 65 -23.65 2.09 -0.58
N ASN A 66 -24.63 1.18 -0.52
CA ASN A 66 -25.80 1.21 -1.41
C ASN A 66 -26.69 2.42 -1.12
N SER A 67 -26.90 2.73 0.16
CA SER A 67 -27.66 3.90 0.58
C SER A 67 -26.97 5.20 0.15
N LEU A 68 -25.65 5.30 0.29
CA LEU A 68 -24.88 6.48 -0.14
C LEU A 68 -24.87 6.67 -1.66
N LYS A 69 -24.94 5.61 -2.47
CA LYS A 69 -25.03 5.74 -3.94
C LYS A 69 -26.32 6.42 -4.41
N SER A 70 -27.42 6.30 -3.66
CA SER A 70 -28.68 6.97 -3.99
C SER A 70 -28.70 8.46 -3.66
N PHE A 71 -27.68 8.98 -2.95
CA PHE A 71 -27.57 10.39 -2.60
C PHE A 71 -26.38 11.03 -3.33
N SER A 72 -26.63 12.10 -4.08
CA SER A 72 -25.56 12.99 -4.55
C SER A 72 -25.15 13.90 -3.40
N ILE A 73 -24.01 13.62 -2.77
CA ILE A 73 -23.42 14.53 -1.79
C ILE A 73 -22.66 15.61 -2.57
N GLU A 74 -23.31 16.76 -2.80
CA GLU A 74 -22.62 17.97 -3.26
C GLU A 74 -21.74 18.50 -2.12
N GLY A 75 -20.43 18.33 -2.26
CA GLY A 75 -19.45 18.99 -1.41
C GLY A 75 -19.35 20.47 -1.80
N LYS A 76 -19.44 21.36 -0.82
CA LYS A 76 -18.95 22.75 -0.96
C LYS A 76 -17.45 22.82 -0.74
#